data_AF-E1QGZ5-F1
#
_entry.id   AF-E1QGZ5-F1
#
_cell.length_a   1.000
_cell.length_b   1.000
_cell.length_c   1.000
_cell.angle_alpha   90.00
_cell.angle_beta   90.00
_cell.angle_gamma   90.00
#
_symmetry.space_group_name_H-M   'P 1'
#
loop_
_entity.id
_entity.type
_entity.pdbx_description
1 polymer ?
#
loop_
_entity_poly.entity_id
_entity_poly.type
_entity_poly.pdbx_seq_one_letter_code
_entity_poly.pdbx_strand_id
1 'polypeptide(L)'
;MPKYLAPLALLACLLAAGCATTEDPRTGGLFGYNPEAYQRRAQSQEAQLQALQQEQMQGQQTRGYLEQQRAQKLQEKQRMEQDLAALEGDVAKLQRKIDRATLDTKAQRDRYARIKRELNSVNAEIARLKKAASPANEARIQEIKRLQKKLDGLLQEAEALSRM
;
A
#
# COMPACT_ATOMS: atom_id res chain seq x y z
N MET A 1 56.73 71.07 8.07
CA MET A 1 55.58 70.80 7.17
C MET A 1 55.90 69.49 6.47
N PRO A 2 55.12 68.40 6.64
CA PRO A 2 53.73 68.31 6.19
C PRO A 2 52.83 67.57 7.21
N LYS A 3 51.88 68.29 7.85
CA LYS A 3 50.98 67.73 8.89
C LYS A 3 49.58 67.34 8.36
N TYR A 4 49.39 67.28 7.04
CA TYR A 4 48.07 67.06 6.42
C TYR A 4 48.00 65.87 5.45
N LEU A 5 49.04 65.03 5.35
CA LEU A 5 49.04 63.87 4.44
C LEU A 5 48.36 62.63 5.03
N ALA A 6 48.24 62.51 6.36
CA ALA A 6 47.63 61.35 7.01
C ALA A 6 46.09 61.28 6.92
N PRO A 7 45.29 62.37 7.04
CA PRO A 7 43.84 62.26 6.99
C PRO A 7 43.30 62.07 5.56
N LEU A 8 44.07 62.41 4.53
CA LEU A 8 43.63 62.30 3.13
C LEU A 8 43.64 60.86 2.62
N ALA A 9 44.60 60.04 3.08
CA ALA A 9 44.69 58.62 2.71
C ALA A 9 43.61 57.76 3.39
N LEU A 10 43.19 58.12 4.60
CA LEU A 10 42.13 57.39 5.32
C LEU A 10 40.74 57.66 4.74
N LEU A 11 40.51 58.87 4.20
CA LEU A 11 39.25 59.24 3.56
C LEU A 11 39.08 58.57 2.17
N ALA A 12 40.19 58.25 1.49
CA ALA A 12 40.17 57.56 0.20
C ALA A 12 39.82 56.06 0.33
N CYS A 13 40.19 55.40 1.43
CA CYS A 13 39.84 53.98 1.65
C CYS A 13 38.38 53.76 2.06
N LEU A 14 37.71 54.75 2.67
CA LEU A 14 36.28 54.65 3.04
C LEU A 14 35.33 54.80 1.85
N LEU A 15 35.79 55.40 0.75
CA LEU A 15 35.01 55.51 -0.50
C LEU A 15 35.14 54.27 -1.41
N ALA A 16 36.11 53.38 -1.15
CA ALA A 16 36.33 52.16 -1.94
C ALA A 16 35.67 50.90 -1.36
N ALA A 17 35.16 50.95 -0.12
CA ALA A 17 34.49 49.82 0.54
C ALA A 17 32.96 49.78 0.31
N GLY A 18 32.45 50.58 -0.62
CA GLY A 18 31.02 50.79 -0.84
C GLY A 18 30.46 50.23 -2.14
N CYS A 19 30.86 49.03 -2.58
CA CYS A 19 30.21 48.32 -3.70
C CYS A 19 30.12 46.82 -3.41
N ALA A 20 29.59 46.43 -2.25
CA ALA A 20 28.98 45.11 -2.12
C ALA A 20 27.61 45.19 -2.82
N THR A 21 27.59 44.89 -4.12
CA THR A 21 26.34 44.70 -4.87
C THR A 21 25.67 43.44 -4.33
N THR A 22 24.96 43.57 -3.23
CA THR A 22 23.97 42.57 -2.83
C THR A 22 22.96 42.48 -3.96
N GLU A 23 22.87 41.32 -4.60
CA GLU A 23 21.92 41.04 -5.68
C GLU A 23 20.47 40.92 -5.19
N ASP A 24 20.21 41.19 -3.90
CA ASP A 24 18.87 41.28 -3.35
C ASP A 24 18.32 42.73 -3.46
N PRO A 25 17.42 43.02 -4.42
CA PRO A 25 16.77 44.32 -4.58
C PRO A 25 15.90 44.74 -3.40
N ARG A 26 15.73 43.90 -2.36
CA ARG A 26 15.02 44.26 -1.11
C ARG A 26 15.92 44.92 -0.05
N THR A 27 17.25 44.87 -0.22
CA THR A 27 18.21 45.35 0.77
C THR A 27 19.09 46.52 0.29
N GLY A 28 18.92 46.97 -0.97
CA GLY A 28 19.63 48.13 -1.53
C GLY A 28 18.83 49.42 -1.41
N GLY A 29 19.30 50.38 -0.61
CA GLY A 29 18.68 51.71 -0.47
C GLY A 29 18.77 52.59 -1.72
N LEU A 30 17.88 53.60 -1.78
CA LEU A 30 17.67 54.77 -2.68
C LEU A 30 18.07 54.74 -4.18
N PHE A 31 19.04 53.95 -4.63
CA PHE A 31 19.53 53.89 -6.02
C PHE A 31 19.59 52.45 -6.60
N GLY A 32 19.06 51.44 -5.90
CA GLY A 32 19.20 50.02 -6.26
C GLY A 32 18.20 49.44 -7.27
N TYR A 33 17.54 50.26 -8.09
CA TYR A 33 16.61 49.73 -9.12
C TYR A 33 17.41 49.09 -10.26
N ASN A 34 17.48 47.76 -10.26
CA ASN A 34 17.97 46.98 -11.40
C ASN A 34 16.80 46.22 -12.05
N PRO A 35 16.30 46.67 -13.22
CA PRO A 35 15.15 46.04 -13.89
C PRO A 35 15.40 44.58 -14.25
N GLU A 36 16.63 44.19 -14.55
CA GLU A 36 16.98 42.81 -14.89
C GLU A 36 16.92 41.89 -13.66
N ALA A 37 17.31 42.39 -12.47
CA ALA A 37 17.19 41.63 -11.22
C ALA A 37 15.73 41.34 -10.84
N TYR A 38 14.84 42.32 -11.07
CA TYR A 38 13.40 42.12 -10.89
C TYR A 38 12.81 41.15 -11.91
N GLN A 39 13.18 41.24 -13.19
CA GLN A 39 12.74 40.27 -14.21
C GLN A 39 13.19 38.85 -13.87
N ARG A 40 14.46 38.65 -13.46
CA ARG A 40 14.95 37.32 -13.06
C ARG A 40 14.17 36.74 -11.88
N ARG A 41 13.74 37.58 -10.93
CA ARG A 41 12.89 37.15 -9.81
C ARG A 41 11.46 36.81 -10.24
N ALA A 42 10.85 37.61 -11.09
CA ALA A 42 9.53 37.32 -11.63
C ALA A 42 9.55 35.98 -12.37
N GLN A 43 10.54 35.77 -13.24
CA GLN A 43 10.75 34.49 -13.95
C GLN A 43 11.00 33.32 -13.00
N SER A 44 11.81 33.50 -11.94
CA SER A 44 12.06 32.41 -10.99
C SER A 44 10.83 32.06 -10.14
N GLN A 45 10.00 33.05 -9.78
CA GLN A 45 8.73 32.81 -9.10
C GLN A 45 7.71 32.12 -10.01
N GLU A 46 7.61 32.53 -11.28
CA GLU A 46 6.76 31.87 -12.27
C GLU A 46 7.19 30.40 -12.47
N ALA A 47 8.50 30.16 -12.62
CA ALA A 47 9.04 28.81 -12.74
C ALA A 47 8.76 27.95 -11.48
N GLN A 48 8.90 28.53 -10.27
CA GLN A 48 8.57 27.85 -9.02
C GLN A 48 7.09 27.51 -8.90
N LEU A 49 6.20 28.45 -9.26
CA LEU A 49 4.76 28.21 -9.25
C LEU A 49 4.37 27.09 -10.23
N GLN A 50 4.95 27.10 -11.44
CA GLN A 50 4.72 26.04 -12.42
C GLN A 50 5.22 24.68 -11.91
N ALA A 51 6.40 24.64 -11.29
CA ALA A 51 6.95 23.41 -10.69
C ALA A 51 6.04 22.87 -9.57
N LEU A 52 5.58 23.74 -8.66
CA LEU A 52 4.67 23.37 -7.58
C LEU A 52 3.32 22.86 -8.10
N GLN A 53 2.76 23.49 -9.14
CA GLN A 53 1.53 23.03 -9.76
C GLN A 53 1.70 21.64 -10.40
N GLN A 54 2.83 21.38 -11.05
CA GLN A 54 3.15 20.07 -11.61
C GLN A 54 3.30 19.01 -10.52
N GLU A 55 4.02 19.31 -9.43
CA GLU A 55 4.18 18.41 -8.29
C GLU A 55 2.81 18.11 -7.64
N GLN A 56 1.95 19.12 -7.48
CA GLN A 56 0.60 18.95 -6.95
C GLN A 56 -0.24 18.04 -7.84
N MET A 57 -0.19 18.23 -9.17
CA MET A 57 -0.90 17.38 -10.13
C MET A 57 -0.41 15.93 -10.06
N GLN A 58 0.91 15.70 -10.03
CA GLN A 58 1.49 14.36 -9.90
C GLN A 58 1.13 13.71 -8.56
N GLY A 59 1.15 14.49 -7.48
CA GLY A 59 0.74 14.05 -6.15
C GLY A 59 -0.74 13.64 -6.11
N GLN A 60 -1.63 14.41 -6.75
CA GLN A 60 -3.05 14.06 -6.86
C GLN A 60 -3.27 12.79 -7.68
N GLN A 61 -2.57 12.63 -8.80
CA GLN A 61 -2.66 11.41 -9.62
C GLN A 61 -2.18 10.17 -8.85
N THR A 62 -1.06 10.30 -8.13
CA THR A 62 -0.51 9.21 -7.32
C THR A 62 -1.44 8.84 -6.17
N ARG A 63 -2.05 9.83 -5.50
CA ARG A 63 -3.07 9.60 -4.47
C ARG A 63 -4.27 8.87 -5.03
N GLY A 64 -4.82 9.34 -6.15
CA GLY A 64 -5.96 8.68 -6.81
C GLY A 64 -5.66 7.23 -7.18
N TYR A 65 -4.46 6.97 -7.72
CA TYR A 65 -4.00 5.62 -8.04
C TYR A 65 -3.88 4.73 -6.79
N LEU A 66 -3.26 5.23 -5.73
CA LEU A 66 -3.10 4.48 -4.48
C LEU A 66 -4.44 4.23 -3.77
N GLU A 67 -5.37 5.17 -3.83
CA GLU A 67 -6.74 5.00 -3.31
C GLU A 67 -7.50 3.91 -4.06
N GLN A 68 -7.40 3.89 -5.40
CA GLN A 68 -7.97 2.83 -6.23
C GLN A 68 -7.36 1.46 -5.89
N GLN A 69 -6.03 1.37 -5.77
CA GLN A 69 -5.38 0.13 -5.35
C GLN A 69 -5.84 -0.33 -3.96
N ARG A 70 -5.98 0.60 -3.01
CA ARG A 70 -6.46 0.30 -1.66
C ARG A 70 -7.88 -0.25 -1.71
N ALA A 71 -8.78 0.37 -2.48
CA ALA A 71 -10.16 -0.07 -2.64
C ALA A 71 -10.22 -1.49 -3.24
N GLN A 72 -9.43 -1.76 -4.29
CA GLN A 72 -9.34 -3.09 -4.91
C GLN A 72 -8.87 -4.15 -3.91
N LYS A 73 -7.77 -3.88 -3.18
CA LYS A 73 -7.25 -4.80 -2.16
C LYS A 73 -8.22 -5.06 -1.02
N LEU A 74 -8.99 -4.05 -0.60
CA LEU A 74 -10.04 -4.22 0.41
C LEU A 74 -11.17 -5.12 -0.10
N GLN A 75 -11.59 -4.94 -1.35
CA GLN A 75 -12.62 -5.78 -1.96
C GLN A 75 -12.15 -7.24 -2.11
N GLU A 76 -10.91 -7.46 -2.56
CA GLU A 76 -10.31 -8.79 -2.62
C GLU A 76 -10.26 -9.45 -1.24
N LYS A 77 -9.84 -8.70 -0.22
CA LYS A 77 -9.82 -9.18 1.16
C LYS A 77 -11.22 -9.62 1.62
N GLN A 78 -12.23 -8.79 1.37
CA GLN A 78 -13.60 -9.10 1.76
C GLN A 78 -14.12 -10.37 1.06
N ARG A 79 -13.82 -10.54 -0.24
CA ARG A 79 -14.16 -11.77 -0.97
C ARG A 79 -13.48 -13.00 -0.37
N MET A 80 -12.18 -12.92 -0.07
CA MET A 80 -11.47 -14.02 0.58
C MET A 80 -12.05 -14.37 1.96
N GLU A 81 -12.48 -13.38 2.74
CA GLU A 81 -13.14 -13.61 4.02
C GLU A 81 -14.49 -14.32 3.85
N GLN A 82 -15.27 -13.95 2.83
CA GLN A 82 -16.51 -14.63 2.48
C GLN A 82 -16.28 -16.08 2.04
N ASP A 83 -15.30 -16.32 1.18
CA ASP A 83 -14.95 -17.66 0.71
C ASP A 83 -14.52 -18.56 1.87
N LEU A 84 -13.69 -18.04 2.80
CA LEU A 84 -13.28 -18.77 4.01
C LEU A 84 -14.48 -19.09 4.92
N ALA A 85 -15.42 -18.15 5.09
CA ALA A 85 -16.63 -18.41 5.86
C ALA A 85 -17.53 -19.48 5.20
N ALA A 86 -17.61 -19.49 3.87
CA ALA A 86 -18.33 -20.52 3.13
C ALA A 86 -17.70 -21.91 3.34
N LEU A 87 -16.37 -22.00 3.20
CA LEU A 87 -15.58 -23.20 3.50
C LEU A 87 -15.83 -23.72 4.92
N GLU A 88 -15.84 -22.83 5.93
CA GLU A 88 -16.15 -23.22 7.32
C GLU A 88 -17.58 -23.76 7.46
N GLY A 89 -18.55 -23.15 6.78
CA GLY A 89 -19.93 -23.62 6.74
C GLY A 89 -20.04 -25.03 6.12
N ASP A 90 -19.31 -25.28 5.05
CA ASP A 90 -19.29 -26.57 4.37
C ASP A 90 -18.56 -27.65 5.16
N VAL A 91 -17.49 -27.30 5.89
CA VAL A 91 -16.84 -28.18 6.88
C VAL A 91 -17.86 -28.58 7.96
N ALA A 92 -18.64 -27.63 8.48
CA ALA A 92 -19.67 -27.93 9.48
C ALA A 92 -20.83 -28.78 8.93
N LYS A 93 -21.21 -28.61 7.65
CA LYS A 93 -22.19 -29.49 7.00
C LYS A 93 -21.64 -30.90 6.85
N LEU A 94 -20.40 -31.05 6.39
CA LEU A 94 -19.75 -32.34 6.22
C LEU A 94 -19.59 -33.06 7.57
N GLN A 95 -19.20 -32.34 8.63
CA GLN A 95 -19.11 -32.89 9.97
C GLN A 95 -20.46 -33.44 10.45
N ARG A 96 -21.56 -32.71 10.24
CA ARG A 96 -22.91 -33.20 10.57
C ARG A 96 -23.34 -34.40 9.75
N LYS A 97 -22.97 -34.47 8.46
CA LYS A 97 -23.24 -35.65 7.61
C LYS A 97 -22.47 -36.86 8.12
N ILE A 98 -21.20 -36.67 8.44
CA ILE A 98 -20.32 -37.66 9.07
C ILE A 98 -20.97 -38.18 10.37
N ASP A 99 -21.38 -37.29 11.28
CA ASP A 99 -21.93 -37.70 12.57
C ASP A 99 -23.29 -38.44 12.47
N ARG A 100 -24.02 -38.26 11.36
CA ARG A 100 -25.30 -38.92 11.10
C ARG A 100 -25.18 -40.18 10.24
N ALA A 101 -24.01 -40.47 9.68
CA ALA A 101 -23.83 -41.61 8.79
C ALA A 101 -23.96 -42.92 9.58
N THR A 102 -24.80 -43.83 9.10
CA THR A 102 -24.90 -45.19 9.64
C THR A 102 -23.87 -46.06 8.92
N LEU A 103 -23.09 -46.85 9.66
CA LEU A 103 -21.91 -47.55 9.16
C LEU A 103 -22.01 -49.05 9.42
N ASP A 104 -22.63 -49.77 8.49
CA ASP A 104 -22.95 -51.19 8.69
C ASP A 104 -21.77 -52.10 8.30
N THR A 105 -21.05 -51.74 7.24
CA THR A 105 -19.94 -52.53 6.70
C THR A 105 -18.58 -52.03 7.18
N LYS A 106 -17.56 -52.92 7.17
CA LYS A 106 -16.16 -52.52 7.40
C LYS A 106 -15.69 -51.50 6.35
N ALA A 107 -16.08 -51.69 5.08
CA ALA A 107 -15.72 -50.78 3.99
C ALA A 107 -16.29 -49.35 4.21
N GLN A 108 -17.52 -49.21 4.70
CA GLN A 108 -18.09 -47.92 5.08
C GLN A 108 -17.31 -47.27 6.23
N ARG A 109 -16.95 -48.05 7.27
CA ARG A 109 -16.14 -47.56 8.40
C ARG A 109 -14.74 -47.08 7.98
N ASP A 110 -14.08 -47.80 7.08
CA ASP A 110 -12.76 -47.42 6.57
C ASP A 110 -12.81 -46.15 5.72
N ARG A 111 -13.81 -46.04 4.84
CA ARG A 111 -14.06 -44.82 4.04
C ARG A 111 -14.39 -43.62 4.94
N TYR A 112 -15.23 -43.83 5.94
CA TYR A 112 -15.56 -42.83 6.94
C TYR A 112 -14.33 -42.30 7.68
N ALA A 113 -13.45 -43.21 8.15
CA ALA A 113 -12.22 -42.84 8.83
C ALA A 113 -11.25 -42.06 7.91
N ARG A 114 -11.23 -42.36 6.60
CA ARG A 114 -10.48 -41.57 5.61
C ARG A 114 -11.06 -40.15 5.49
N ILE A 115 -12.36 -40.02 5.22
CA ILE A 115 -13.02 -38.72 5.05
C ILE A 115 -12.83 -37.84 6.28
N LYS A 116 -12.97 -38.40 7.49
CA LYS A 116 -12.77 -37.67 8.74
C LYS A 116 -11.34 -37.14 8.90
N ARG A 117 -10.32 -37.93 8.51
CA ARG A 117 -8.92 -37.47 8.51
C ARG A 117 -8.68 -36.36 7.51
N GLU A 118 -9.23 -36.49 6.30
CA GLU A 118 -9.10 -35.46 5.26
C GLU A 118 -9.80 -34.16 5.64
N LEU A 119 -10.97 -34.23 6.28
CA LEU A 119 -11.68 -33.07 6.82
C LEU A 119 -10.86 -32.35 7.90
N ASN A 120 -10.26 -33.09 8.82
CA ASN A 120 -9.39 -32.51 9.85
C ASN A 120 -8.18 -31.79 9.24
N SER A 121 -7.59 -32.33 8.17
CA SER A 121 -6.50 -31.67 7.42
C SER A 121 -6.98 -30.36 6.80
N VAL A 122 -8.13 -30.38 6.11
CA VAL A 122 -8.73 -29.19 5.49
C VAL A 122 -9.01 -28.12 6.55
N ASN A 123 -9.56 -28.49 7.70
CA ASN A 123 -9.84 -27.56 8.80
C ASN A 123 -8.54 -26.93 9.36
N ALA A 124 -7.47 -27.73 9.51
CA ALA A 124 -6.17 -27.21 9.93
C ALA A 124 -5.55 -26.25 8.90
N GLU A 125 -5.71 -26.53 7.61
CA GLU A 125 -5.26 -25.67 6.50
C GLU A 125 -6.03 -24.33 6.50
N ILE A 126 -7.35 -24.35 6.64
CA ILE A 126 -8.18 -23.13 6.80
C ILE A 126 -7.72 -22.30 8.00
N ALA A 127 -7.50 -22.92 9.16
CA ALA A 127 -7.04 -22.23 10.36
C ALA A 127 -5.66 -21.58 10.19
N ARG A 128 -4.76 -22.21 9.45
CA ARG A 128 -3.45 -21.65 9.09
C ARG A 128 -3.59 -20.44 8.16
N LEU A 129 -4.44 -20.54 7.14
CA LEU A 129 -4.70 -19.43 6.22
C LEU A 129 -5.26 -18.21 6.95
N LYS A 130 -6.18 -18.40 7.90
CA LYS A 130 -6.72 -17.30 8.72
C LYS A 130 -5.65 -16.60 9.54
N LYS A 131 -4.69 -17.35 10.08
CA LYS A 131 -3.59 -16.80 10.91
C LYS A 131 -2.48 -16.16 10.09
N ALA A 132 -2.30 -16.55 8.83
CA ALA A 132 -1.27 -15.98 7.97
C ALA A 132 -1.60 -14.51 7.64
N ALA A 133 -0.82 -13.59 8.19
CA ALA A 133 -0.93 -12.13 7.98
C ALA A 133 -0.31 -11.64 6.65
N SER A 134 -0.10 -12.54 5.67
CA SER A 134 0.78 -12.28 4.53
C SER A 134 0.04 -11.70 3.31
N PRO A 135 0.65 -10.73 2.59
CA PRO A 135 0.07 -10.04 1.42
C PRO A 135 0.13 -10.83 0.10
N ALA A 136 0.51 -12.12 0.11
CA ALA A 136 0.48 -12.98 -1.08
C ALA A 136 -0.96 -13.42 -1.40
N ASN A 137 -1.80 -12.47 -1.82
CA ASN A 137 -3.22 -12.68 -2.12
C ASN A 137 -3.43 -13.79 -3.16
N GLU A 138 -2.63 -13.83 -4.22
CA GLU A 138 -2.81 -14.79 -5.32
C GLU A 138 -2.62 -16.25 -4.86
N ALA A 139 -1.52 -16.54 -4.15
CA ALA A 139 -1.27 -17.88 -3.62
C ALA A 139 -2.36 -18.31 -2.63
N ARG A 140 -2.86 -17.37 -1.83
CA ARG A 140 -3.97 -17.61 -0.89
C ARG A 140 -5.28 -17.88 -1.62
N ILE A 141 -5.58 -17.16 -2.70
CA ILE A 141 -6.77 -17.39 -3.54
C ILE A 141 -6.72 -18.78 -4.18
N GLN A 142 -5.57 -19.18 -4.72
CA GLN A 142 -5.41 -20.52 -5.30
C GLN A 142 -5.60 -21.61 -4.25
N GLU A 143 -5.08 -21.40 -3.04
CA GLU A 143 -5.24 -22.34 -1.95
C GLU A 143 -6.69 -22.45 -1.48
N ILE A 144 -7.40 -21.33 -1.35
CA ILE A 144 -8.85 -21.30 -1.05
C ILE A 144 -9.63 -22.10 -2.10
N LYS A 145 -9.36 -21.88 -3.39
CA LYS A 145 -10.00 -22.64 -4.49
C LYS A 145 -9.69 -24.14 -4.42
N ARG A 146 -8.44 -24.50 -4.09
CA ARG A 146 -8.03 -25.91 -3.94
C ARG A 146 -8.80 -26.58 -2.79
N LEU A 147 -8.89 -25.89 -1.65
CA LEU A 147 -9.62 -26.38 -0.48
C LEU A 147 -11.11 -26.53 -0.77
N GLN A 148 -11.70 -25.59 -1.50
CA GLN A 148 -13.11 -25.63 -1.88
C GLN A 148 -13.42 -26.88 -2.72
N LYS A 149 -12.63 -27.13 -3.78
CA LYS A 149 -12.78 -28.35 -4.60
C LYS A 149 -12.63 -29.63 -3.78
N LYS A 150 -11.67 -29.66 -2.85
CA LYS A 150 -11.46 -30.82 -1.98
C LYS A 150 -12.67 -31.05 -1.07
N LEU A 151 -13.22 -29.99 -0.51
CA LEU A 151 -14.38 -30.06 0.37
C LEU A 151 -15.66 -30.49 -0.37
N ASP A 152 -15.86 -29.99 -1.59
CA ASP A 152 -16.96 -30.42 -2.47
C ASP A 152 -16.89 -31.92 -2.79
N GLY A 153 -15.68 -32.42 -3.11
CA GLY A 153 -15.46 -33.84 -3.33
C GLY A 153 -15.76 -34.68 -2.08
N LEU A 154 -15.30 -34.25 -0.91
CA LEU A 154 -15.60 -34.92 0.37
C LEU A 154 -17.09 -34.90 0.71
N LEU A 155 -17.80 -33.81 0.40
CA LEU A 155 -19.25 -33.71 0.58
C LEU A 155 -20.01 -34.70 -0.31
N GLN A 156 -19.58 -34.88 -1.55
CA GLN A 156 -20.16 -35.88 -2.47
C GLN A 156 -19.86 -37.31 -2.01
N GLU A 157 -18.61 -37.59 -1.59
CA GLU A 157 -18.22 -38.91 -1.07
C GLU A 157 -19.03 -39.27 0.20
N ALA A 158 -19.19 -38.32 1.12
CA ALA A 158 -19.98 -38.52 2.33
C ALA A 158 -21.48 -38.73 2.03
N GLU A 159 -22.00 -38.04 1.02
CA GLU A 159 -23.38 -38.21 0.58
C GLU A 159 -23.62 -39.59 -0.05
N ALA A 160 -22.69 -40.05 -0.89
CA ALA A 160 -22.74 -41.40 -1.43
C ALA A 160 -22.70 -42.47 -0.33
N LEU A 161 -21.88 -42.28 0.71
CA LEU A 161 -21.84 -43.17 1.87
C LEU A 161 -23.16 -43.19 2.65
N SER A 162 -23.83 -42.05 2.79
CA SER A 162 -25.10 -41.96 3.54
C SER A 162 -26.31 -42.58 2.81
N ARG A 163 -26.18 -42.82 1.50
CA ARG A 163 -27.24 -43.36 0.64
C ARG A 163 -27.10 -44.88 0.38
N MET A 164 -26.02 -45.50 0.87
CA MET A 164 -25.74 -46.93 0.76
C MET A 164 -26.19 -47.66 2.01
#